data_AF-A0A7S3YHQ3-F1
#
_entry.id   AF-A0A7S3YHQ3-F1
#
_cell.length_a   1.000
_cell.length_b   1.000
_cell.length_c   1.000
_cell.angle_alpha   90.00
_cell.angle_beta   90.00
_cell.angle_gamma   90.00
#
_symmetry.space_group_name_H-M   'P 1'
#
loop_
_entity.id
_entity.type
_entity.pdbx_description
1 polymer ?
#
loop_
_entity_poly.entity_id
_entity_poly.type
_entity_poly.pdbx_seq_one_letter_code
_entity_poly.pdbx_strand_id
1 'polypeptide(L)'
;RQLVGPSQRQPVPNRLHHQFHVMEGQAKKEGGGVAKKKFKIPPQVLDFLHDGVVAQSDMEFELKLGQLIDTKSWVKYDLSIPAGRNKIIETNPIGTRFSSQVPNTAFKNLNATLNEWVRDPSNSKYGQLTYTRTLEMDMAYRDENQEKIRVTYSLRGNDQPRAIQKQKLRPKIIYFSGEAELDIRMSAAHEYKVELPEDISAWRADSARVKNRMSYRFDLFQVDITEVCGYKDMTPDQVESLVAHKDFRKGLREGAPVSAFSYSKQEWQKGVVKQIRGKDIRIELEETGQTKTLRRDSPFLEHKEHTILPEVTYEVEVELLPDVLRPAEKRKEVIQQWMEIMFRLRKIAQRPSRHHHHQYYKQKHRHQGERRSAPPHHMQHHVQQPGEKRKHPSVGGKGKDEANDQQPPEKKHHNGSS
;
A
#
# COMPACT_ATOMS: atom_id res chain seq x y z
N ARG A 1 -53.73 14.82 22.95
CA ARG A 1 -53.25 13.71 22.08
C ARG A 1 -51.73 13.64 22.25
N GLN A 2 -51.22 12.43 22.42
CA GLN A 2 -50.12 12.06 23.32
C GLN A 2 -48.73 12.64 22.97
N LEU A 3 -48.03 13.06 24.02
CA LEU A 3 -46.58 13.28 24.09
C LEU A 3 -45.89 11.93 24.28
N VAL A 4 -44.88 11.62 23.46
CA VAL A 4 -43.98 10.46 23.65
C VAL A 4 -42.53 10.93 23.65
N GLY A 5 -41.97 11.03 24.87
CA GLY A 5 -40.73 10.40 25.34
C GLY A 5 -39.36 10.74 24.71
N PRO A 6 -38.31 10.98 25.52
CA PRO A 6 -36.95 11.26 25.06
C PRO A 6 -36.21 10.00 24.60
N SER A 7 -35.45 10.14 23.52
CA SER A 7 -34.54 9.12 22.97
C SER A 7 -33.44 8.76 23.98
N GLN A 8 -33.63 7.65 24.71
CA GLN A 8 -32.55 6.97 25.42
C GLN A 8 -31.57 6.35 24.42
N ARG A 9 -30.42 7.01 24.20
CA ARG A 9 -29.26 6.33 23.62
C ARG A 9 -28.75 5.33 24.66
N GLN A 10 -28.86 4.04 24.37
CA GLN A 10 -28.28 3.02 25.23
C GLN A 10 -26.75 3.12 25.22
N PRO A 11 -26.09 3.00 26.39
CA PRO A 11 -24.64 2.87 26.46
C PRO A 11 -24.22 1.52 25.87
N VAL A 12 -23.50 1.55 24.75
CA VAL A 12 -22.82 0.36 24.22
C VAL A 12 -21.75 -0.06 25.24
N PRO A 13 -21.77 -1.31 25.76
CA PRO A 13 -20.79 -1.74 26.75
C PRO A 13 -19.40 -1.83 26.11
N ASN A 14 -18.54 -0.89 26.44
CA ASN A 14 -17.17 -0.79 25.96
C ASN A 14 -16.27 -1.74 26.76
N ARG A 15 -16.39 -3.05 26.51
CA ARG A 15 -15.35 -4.04 26.85
C ARG A 15 -15.17 -4.98 25.66
N LEU A 16 -14.49 -4.49 24.64
CA LEU A 16 -13.92 -5.33 23.59
C LEU A 16 -12.73 -6.09 24.18
N HIS A 17 -12.98 -7.26 24.77
CA HIS A 17 -11.93 -8.27 24.89
C HIS A 17 -11.48 -8.60 23.47
N HIS A 18 -10.22 -8.29 23.14
CA HIS A 18 -9.64 -8.70 21.86
C HIS A 18 -9.62 -10.23 21.81
N GLN A 19 -10.62 -10.85 21.18
CA GLN A 19 -10.59 -12.27 20.87
C GLN A 19 -9.60 -12.47 19.73
N PHE A 20 -8.60 -13.32 19.98
CA PHE A 20 -7.61 -13.71 19.00
C PHE A 20 -7.84 -15.16 18.62
N HIS A 21 -8.12 -15.42 17.35
CA HIS A 21 -8.21 -16.78 16.83
C HIS A 21 -6.96 -17.11 16.00
N VAL A 22 -6.18 -18.08 16.48
CA VAL A 22 -5.05 -18.65 15.73
C VAL A 22 -5.54 -19.87 14.98
N MET A 23 -5.38 -19.89 13.66
CA MET A 23 -5.78 -21.01 12.82
C MET A 23 -4.55 -21.82 12.42
N GLU A 24 -4.47 -23.08 12.87
CA GLU A 24 -3.42 -24.01 12.44
C GLU A 24 -3.81 -24.70 11.13
N GLY A 25 -3.07 -24.42 10.07
CA GLY A 25 -3.17 -25.18 8.81
C GLY A 25 -2.38 -26.49 8.89
N GLN A 26 -2.90 -27.53 9.54
CA GLN A 26 -2.20 -28.82 9.64
C GLN A 26 -1.91 -29.43 8.25
N ALA A 27 -0.66 -29.84 8.01
CA ALA A 27 -0.25 -30.59 6.84
C ALA A 27 -0.23 -32.08 7.14
N LYS A 28 -1.31 -32.79 6.79
CA LYS A 28 -1.22 -34.24 6.69
C LYS A 28 -0.46 -34.61 5.42
N LYS A 29 0.69 -35.25 5.59
CA LYS A 29 1.37 -36.01 4.55
C LYS A 29 0.65 -37.35 4.46
N GLU A 30 -0.24 -37.52 3.49
CA GLU A 30 -0.74 -38.84 3.11
C GLU A 30 -0.29 -39.10 1.66
N GLY A 31 0.53 -40.15 1.50
CA GLY A 31 0.83 -40.89 0.27
C GLY A 31 1.06 -40.14 -1.06
N GLY A 32 2.32 -40.00 -1.46
CA GLY A 32 2.80 -40.07 -2.86
C GLY A 32 2.43 -38.98 -3.87
N GLY A 33 1.31 -38.29 -3.70
CA GLY A 33 0.94 -37.12 -4.48
C GLY A 33 1.09 -35.87 -3.62
N VAL A 34 1.72 -34.82 -4.15
CA VAL A 34 1.61 -33.48 -3.53
C VAL A 34 0.17 -33.02 -3.74
N ALA A 35 -0.74 -33.50 -2.91
CA ALA A 35 -2.11 -33.03 -2.87
C ALA A 35 -2.03 -31.52 -2.60
N LYS A 36 -2.38 -30.71 -3.59
CA LYS A 36 -2.48 -29.26 -3.42
C LYS A 36 -3.53 -29.05 -2.35
N LYS A 37 -3.09 -28.69 -1.13
CA LYS A 37 -4.00 -28.31 -0.05
C LYS A 37 -4.92 -27.23 -0.60
N LYS A 38 -6.22 -27.55 -0.72
CA LYS A 38 -7.21 -26.54 -1.02
C LYS A 38 -7.18 -25.53 0.13
N PHE A 39 -7.09 -24.26 -0.21
CA PHE A 39 -7.29 -23.18 0.77
C PHE A 39 -8.62 -23.43 1.50
N LYS A 40 -8.69 -23.20 2.81
CA LYS A 40 -9.95 -23.32 3.57
C LYS A 40 -10.32 -21.94 4.05
N ILE A 41 -11.51 -21.46 3.70
CA ILE A 41 -12.01 -20.18 4.19
C ILE A 41 -12.17 -20.29 5.72
N PRO A 42 -11.59 -19.35 6.49
CA PRO A 42 -11.82 -19.28 7.92
C PRO A 42 -13.30 -19.02 8.25
N PRO A 43 -13.89 -19.68 9.27
CA PRO A 43 -15.28 -19.44 9.67
C PRO A 43 -15.60 -17.97 9.88
N GLN A 44 -14.69 -17.22 10.52
CA GLN A 44 -14.86 -15.79 10.78
C GLN A 44 -15.07 -14.94 9.52
N VAL A 45 -14.48 -15.36 8.39
CA VAL A 45 -14.72 -14.69 7.10
C VAL A 45 -16.11 -14.98 6.58
N LEU A 46 -16.58 -16.23 6.74
CA LEU A 46 -17.94 -16.60 6.35
C LEU A 46 -18.97 -15.89 7.23
N ASP A 47 -18.73 -15.82 8.54
CA ASP A 47 -19.62 -15.14 9.50
C ASP A 47 -19.71 -13.65 9.19
N PHE A 48 -18.57 -12.97 8.99
CA PHE A 48 -18.52 -11.56 8.59
C PHE A 48 -19.29 -11.27 7.28
N LEU A 49 -19.13 -12.15 6.28
CA LEU A 49 -19.84 -11.99 5.02
C LEU A 49 -21.32 -12.37 5.16
N HIS A 50 -21.68 -13.34 6.00
CA HIS A 50 -23.07 -13.71 6.23
C HIS A 50 -23.84 -12.56 6.88
N ASP A 51 -23.29 -11.98 7.96
CA ASP A 51 -23.88 -10.85 8.66
C ASP A 51 -24.05 -9.63 7.74
N GLY A 52 -23.10 -9.42 6.82
CA GLY A 52 -23.18 -8.36 5.83
C GLY A 52 -24.17 -8.63 4.68
N VAL A 53 -24.11 -9.82 4.07
CA VAL A 53 -24.85 -10.18 2.85
C VAL A 53 -26.34 -10.40 3.12
N VAL A 54 -26.70 -10.97 4.27
CA VAL A 54 -28.11 -11.23 4.60
C VAL A 54 -28.86 -9.93 4.88
N ALA A 55 -28.15 -8.86 5.24
CA ALA A 55 -28.78 -7.62 5.64
C ALA A 55 -29.26 -6.76 4.46
N GLN A 56 -28.48 -6.58 3.36
CA GLN A 56 -28.78 -5.51 2.37
C GLN A 56 -28.19 -5.73 0.96
N SER A 57 -28.85 -5.18 -0.08
CA SER A 57 -28.45 -5.28 -1.50
C SER A 57 -27.32 -4.34 -1.93
N ASP A 58 -27.09 -3.25 -1.18
CA ASP A 58 -26.26 -2.12 -1.63
C ASP A 58 -24.91 -2.08 -0.89
N MET A 59 -24.36 -3.26 -0.62
CA MET A 59 -23.10 -3.38 0.09
C MET A 59 -21.91 -3.54 -0.85
N GLU A 60 -20.89 -2.74 -0.60
CA GLU A 60 -19.57 -2.90 -1.18
C GLU A 60 -18.71 -3.76 -0.24
N PHE A 61 -18.18 -4.88 -0.76
CA PHE A 61 -17.21 -5.72 -0.06
C PHE A 61 -15.85 -5.63 -0.75
N GLU A 62 -14.83 -5.22 0.01
CA GLU A 62 -13.47 -5.03 -0.49
C GLU A 62 -12.42 -5.78 0.35
N LEU A 63 -11.44 -6.37 -0.33
CA LEU A 63 -10.16 -6.77 0.25
C LEU A 63 -9.09 -5.76 -0.15
N LYS A 64 -8.29 -5.28 0.80
CA LYS A 64 -7.18 -4.35 0.55
C LYS A 64 -5.85 -4.94 0.99
N LEU A 65 -4.83 -4.82 0.13
CA LEU A 65 -3.45 -5.08 0.53
C LEU A 65 -2.93 -3.88 1.31
N GLY A 66 -2.03 -4.15 2.25
CA GLY A 66 -1.45 -3.11 3.07
C GLY A 66 -0.62 -3.66 4.20
N GLN A 67 -0.48 -2.90 5.28
CA GLN A 67 0.23 -3.31 6.49
C GLN A 67 -0.52 -2.81 7.71
N LEU A 68 -0.57 -3.61 8.76
CA LEU A 68 -0.87 -3.07 10.08
C LEU A 68 0.38 -2.39 10.63
N ILE A 69 0.23 -1.12 10.99
CA ILE A 69 1.29 -0.24 11.44
C ILE A 69 1.06 0.10 12.91
N ASP A 70 2.10 0.00 13.72
CA ASP A 70 2.13 0.59 15.05
C ASP A 70 2.16 2.11 14.91
N THR A 71 1.20 2.80 15.50
CA THR A 71 1.07 4.27 15.40
C THR A 71 2.13 5.06 16.16
N LYS A 72 2.86 4.42 17.09
CA LYS A 72 3.96 5.06 17.82
C LYS A 72 5.26 4.99 17.02
N SER A 73 5.62 3.80 16.55
CA SER A 73 6.88 3.53 15.85
C SER A 73 6.78 3.71 14.34
N TRP A 74 5.58 3.75 13.78
CA TRP A 74 5.30 3.81 12.32
C TRP A 74 5.89 2.64 11.52
N VAL A 75 6.22 1.55 12.21
CA VAL A 75 6.70 0.30 11.59
C VAL A 75 5.58 -0.73 11.51
N LYS A 76 5.79 -1.77 10.70
CA LYS A 76 4.87 -2.91 10.64
C LYS A 76 4.72 -3.51 12.05
N TYR A 77 3.48 -3.63 12.49
CA TYR A 77 3.14 -4.23 13.77
C TYR A 77 3.43 -5.73 13.74
N ASP A 78 4.29 -6.19 14.65
CA ASP A 78 4.60 -7.60 14.80
C ASP A 78 3.60 -8.26 15.75
N LEU A 79 2.82 -9.21 15.23
CA LEU A 79 1.89 -10.03 16.01
C LEU A 79 2.56 -11.29 16.61
N SER A 80 3.86 -11.46 16.38
CA SER A 80 4.65 -12.65 16.76
C SER A 80 3.98 -13.95 16.32
N ILE A 81 3.49 -13.97 15.07
CA ILE A 81 2.82 -15.14 14.49
C ILE A 81 3.90 -16.11 13.99
N PRO A 82 3.90 -17.39 14.41
CA PRO A 82 4.86 -18.36 13.90
C PRO A 82 4.81 -18.47 12.37
N ALA A 83 5.97 -18.73 11.77
CA ALA A 83 6.11 -19.01 10.35
C ALA A 83 5.10 -20.08 9.88
N GLY A 84 4.55 -19.90 8.69
CA GLY A 84 3.52 -20.76 8.10
C GLY A 84 2.12 -20.62 8.70
N ARG A 85 1.93 -19.80 9.74
CA ARG A 85 0.62 -19.56 10.35
C ARG A 85 0.00 -18.25 9.89
N ASN A 86 -1.33 -18.25 9.89
CA ASN A 86 -2.13 -17.06 9.65
C ASN A 86 -2.97 -16.78 10.89
N LYS A 87 -3.25 -15.50 11.11
CA LYS A 87 -4.08 -15.03 12.22
C LYS A 87 -5.12 -14.06 11.68
N ILE A 88 -6.32 -14.14 12.24
CA ILE A 88 -7.39 -13.22 11.93
C ILE A 88 -7.63 -12.37 13.15
N ILE A 89 -7.75 -11.06 12.95
CA ILE A 89 -8.16 -10.14 13.99
C ILE A 89 -9.35 -9.33 13.49
N GLU A 90 -10.34 -9.17 14.36
CA GLU A 90 -11.60 -8.46 14.05
C GLU A 90 -11.54 -6.98 14.44
N THR A 91 -10.55 -6.62 15.25
CA THR A 91 -10.30 -5.26 15.68
C THR A 91 -8.82 -4.96 15.61
N ASN A 92 -8.48 -3.71 15.25
CA ASN A 92 -7.11 -3.24 15.35
C ASN A 92 -6.69 -3.30 16.82
N PRO A 93 -5.52 -3.87 17.14
CA PRO A 93 -4.92 -3.74 18.44
C PRO A 93 -4.78 -2.26 18.82
N ILE A 94 -4.86 -1.96 20.10
CA ILE A 94 -4.70 -0.59 20.60
C ILE A 94 -3.35 -0.03 20.12
N GLY A 95 -3.36 1.21 19.62
CA GLY A 95 -2.16 1.85 19.09
C GLY A 95 -1.73 1.35 17.72
N THR A 96 -2.61 0.69 16.96
CA THR A 96 -2.31 0.25 15.58
C THR A 96 -3.31 0.80 14.57
N ARG A 97 -2.87 0.92 13.32
CA ARG A 97 -3.72 1.32 12.17
C ARG A 97 -3.36 0.50 10.94
N PHE A 98 -4.35 0.16 10.13
CA PHE A 98 -4.10 -0.47 8.82
C PHE A 98 -3.81 0.61 7.77
N SER A 99 -2.62 0.58 7.18
CA SER A 99 -2.24 1.37 6.02
C SER A 99 -2.49 0.55 4.75
N SER A 100 -3.34 1.04 3.84
CA SER A 100 -3.61 0.38 2.55
C SER A 100 -2.56 0.68 1.47
N GLN A 101 -1.47 1.35 1.86
CA GLN A 101 -0.37 1.66 0.96
C GLN A 101 0.47 0.41 0.67
N VAL A 102 0.85 0.21 -0.60
CA VAL A 102 1.80 -0.82 -1.02
C VAL A 102 3.05 -0.18 -1.65
N PRO A 103 4.21 -0.86 -1.62
CA PRO A 103 5.39 -0.39 -2.33
C PRO A 103 5.17 -0.22 -3.84
N ASN A 104 5.84 0.75 -4.47
CA ASN A 104 5.80 0.95 -5.93
C ASN A 104 6.21 -0.33 -6.69
N THR A 105 7.18 -1.09 -6.17
CA THR A 105 7.60 -2.38 -6.73
C THR A 105 6.44 -3.39 -6.79
N ALA A 106 5.66 -3.49 -5.70
CA ALA A 106 4.46 -4.33 -5.64
C ALA A 106 3.41 -3.88 -6.67
N PHE A 107 3.15 -2.58 -6.75
CA PHE A 107 2.24 -2.01 -7.74
C PHE A 107 2.66 -2.34 -9.18
N LYS A 108 3.94 -2.15 -9.54
CA LYS A 108 4.47 -2.47 -10.87
C LYS A 108 4.38 -3.96 -11.19
N ASN A 109 4.70 -4.83 -10.23
CA ASN A 109 4.61 -6.29 -10.38
C ASN A 109 3.17 -6.72 -10.69
N LEU A 110 2.21 -6.18 -9.94
CA LEU A 110 0.78 -6.45 -10.12
C LEU A 110 0.29 -5.93 -11.47
N ASN A 111 0.59 -4.68 -11.81
CA ASN A 111 0.20 -4.08 -13.08
C ASN A 111 0.73 -4.89 -14.28
N ALA A 112 2.00 -5.30 -14.25
CA ALA A 112 2.58 -6.11 -15.31
C ALA A 112 1.88 -7.47 -15.46
N THR A 113 1.59 -8.13 -14.33
CA THR A 113 0.94 -9.46 -14.33
C THR A 113 -0.52 -9.38 -14.78
N LEU A 114 -1.28 -8.39 -14.32
CA LEU A 114 -2.69 -8.23 -14.70
C LEU A 114 -2.82 -7.85 -16.19
N ASN A 115 -1.95 -6.97 -16.72
CA ASN A 115 -1.90 -6.69 -18.15
C ASN A 115 -1.48 -7.89 -19.00
N GLU A 116 -0.67 -8.80 -18.47
CA GLU A 116 -0.39 -10.09 -19.13
C GLU A 116 -1.64 -10.97 -19.18
N TRP A 117 -2.42 -11.04 -18.10
CA TRP A 117 -3.68 -11.79 -18.08
C TRP A 117 -4.76 -11.21 -18.99
N VAL A 118 -4.80 -9.88 -19.17
CA VAL A 118 -5.69 -9.23 -20.14
C VAL A 118 -5.28 -9.58 -21.58
N ARG A 119 -3.98 -9.56 -21.89
CA ARG A 119 -3.48 -9.84 -23.24
C ARG A 119 -3.60 -11.31 -23.63
N ASP A 120 -3.41 -12.21 -22.67
CA ASP A 120 -3.49 -13.64 -22.87
C ASP A 120 -4.31 -14.27 -21.74
N PRO A 121 -5.62 -14.48 -21.99
CA PRO A 121 -6.52 -15.10 -21.02
C PRO A 121 -6.09 -16.49 -20.58
N SER A 122 -5.29 -17.23 -21.36
CA SER A 122 -4.80 -18.55 -20.97
C SER A 122 -3.85 -18.51 -19.77
N ASN A 123 -3.23 -17.35 -19.50
CA ASN A 123 -2.41 -17.11 -18.31
C ASN A 123 -3.25 -16.82 -17.05
N SER A 124 -4.54 -16.55 -17.23
CA SER A 124 -5.51 -16.39 -16.16
C SER A 124 -6.28 -17.69 -15.96
N LYS A 125 -6.43 -18.10 -14.71
CA LYS A 125 -7.34 -19.22 -14.35
C LYS A 125 -8.79 -18.75 -14.14
N TYR A 126 -9.04 -17.46 -14.25
CA TYR A 126 -10.30 -16.80 -13.90
C TYR A 126 -11.05 -16.30 -15.14
N GLY A 127 -10.71 -16.81 -16.32
CA GLY A 127 -11.34 -16.42 -17.58
C GLY A 127 -10.77 -15.13 -18.19
N GLN A 128 -11.54 -14.54 -19.09
CA GLN A 128 -11.21 -13.31 -19.79
C GLN A 128 -11.37 -12.10 -18.87
N LEU A 129 -10.37 -11.23 -18.83
CA LEU A 129 -10.41 -10.00 -18.05
C LEU A 129 -10.86 -8.83 -18.92
N THR A 130 -11.75 -8.00 -18.38
CA THR A 130 -12.00 -6.68 -18.95
C THR A 130 -11.11 -5.65 -18.26
N TYR A 131 -10.44 -4.81 -19.03
CA TYR A 131 -9.60 -3.74 -18.51
C TYR A 131 -10.26 -2.38 -18.72
N THR A 132 -10.22 -1.54 -17.69
CA THR A 132 -10.65 -0.14 -17.77
C THR A 132 -9.68 0.72 -16.98
N ARG A 133 -9.42 1.94 -17.44
CA ARG A 133 -8.60 2.91 -16.71
C ARG A 133 -9.38 4.19 -16.50
N THR A 134 -9.61 4.54 -15.25
CA THR A 134 -10.28 5.78 -14.87
C THR A 134 -9.29 6.73 -14.22
N LEU A 135 -9.63 8.01 -14.33
CA LEU A 135 -8.92 9.06 -13.66
C LEU A 135 -9.95 9.92 -12.97
N GLU A 136 -9.94 9.87 -11.65
CA GLU A 136 -10.95 10.46 -10.79
C GLU A 136 -10.30 11.40 -9.80
N MET A 137 -11.07 12.38 -9.33
CA MET A 137 -10.72 13.17 -8.17
C MET A 137 -11.78 12.99 -7.10
N ASP A 138 -11.38 12.50 -5.93
CA ASP A 138 -12.21 12.44 -4.74
C ASP A 138 -11.97 13.66 -3.86
N MET A 139 -13.02 14.44 -3.63
CA MET A 139 -13.06 15.50 -2.62
C MET A 139 -13.92 15.04 -1.45
N ALA A 140 -13.47 15.35 -0.24
CA ALA A 140 -14.22 15.04 0.98
C ALA A 140 -14.70 16.33 1.63
N TYR A 141 -15.98 16.35 1.95
CA TYR A 141 -16.67 17.45 2.60
C TYR A 141 -17.33 16.96 3.90
N ARG A 142 -17.75 17.91 4.73
CA ARG A 142 -18.60 17.66 5.88
C ARG A 142 -19.86 18.48 5.75
N ASP A 143 -21.00 17.84 5.93
CA ASP A 143 -22.28 18.54 6.00
C ASP A 143 -22.49 19.23 7.35
N GLU A 144 -23.66 19.86 7.50
CA GLU A 144 -24.09 20.51 8.74
C GLU A 144 -24.09 19.53 9.93
N ASN A 145 -24.34 18.25 9.68
CA ASN A 145 -24.32 17.17 10.67
C ASN A 145 -22.92 16.60 10.93
N GLN A 146 -21.87 17.19 10.33
CA GLN A 146 -20.48 16.72 10.37
C GLN A 146 -20.26 15.34 9.72
N GLU A 147 -21.23 14.85 8.95
CA GLU A 147 -21.16 13.62 8.20
C GLU A 147 -20.30 13.82 6.95
N LYS A 148 -19.48 12.80 6.66
CA LYS A 148 -18.50 12.90 5.59
C LYS A 148 -19.15 12.56 4.24
N ILE A 149 -19.24 13.56 3.37
CA ILE A 149 -19.66 13.39 1.97
C ILE A 149 -18.41 13.29 1.09
N ARG A 150 -18.38 12.31 0.18
CA ARG A 150 -17.35 12.19 -0.85
C ARG A 150 -17.93 12.55 -2.20
N VAL A 151 -17.36 13.56 -2.85
CA VAL A 151 -17.72 13.93 -4.21
C VAL A 151 -16.59 13.50 -5.15
N THR A 152 -16.95 12.75 -6.19
CA THR A 152 -16.00 12.21 -7.16
C THR A 152 -16.24 12.84 -8.52
N TYR A 153 -15.18 13.44 -9.09
CA TYR A 153 -15.16 14.06 -10.41
C TYR A 153 -14.41 13.17 -11.39
N SER A 154 -14.97 12.97 -12.58
CA SER A 154 -14.27 12.35 -13.72
C SER A 154 -13.30 13.36 -14.32
N LEU A 155 -12.02 13.01 -14.45
CA LEU A 155 -11.00 13.89 -15.05
C LEU A 155 -10.74 13.60 -16.53
N ARG A 156 -11.35 12.54 -17.07
CA ARG A 156 -11.25 12.15 -18.48
C ARG A 156 -12.55 12.35 -19.26
N GLY A 157 -13.70 12.30 -18.59
CA GLY A 157 -15.02 12.46 -19.20
C GLY A 157 -15.66 13.80 -18.86
N ASN A 158 -16.82 14.03 -19.45
CA ASN A 158 -17.72 15.13 -19.08
C ASN A 158 -18.85 14.60 -18.18
N ASP A 159 -18.53 13.57 -17.39
CA ASP A 159 -19.50 12.93 -16.50
C ASP A 159 -19.83 13.90 -15.36
N GLN A 160 -21.11 13.96 -15.01
CA GLN A 160 -21.54 14.74 -13.85
C GLN A 160 -20.86 14.20 -12.59
N PRO A 161 -20.44 15.09 -11.65
CA PRO A 161 -19.87 14.66 -10.39
C PRO A 161 -20.86 13.75 -9.64
N ARG A 162 -20.33 12.75 -8.94
CA ARG A 162 -21.15 11.87 -8.09
C ARG A 162 -20.85 12.14 -6.62
N ALA A 163 -21.89 12.31 -5.81
CA ALA A 163 -21.76 12.45 -4.37
C ALA A 163 -22.23 11.17 -3.67
N ILE A 164 -21.45 10.70 -2.70
CA ILE A 164 -21.83 9.57 -1.87
C ILE A 164 -21.52 9.83 -0.39
N GLN A 165 -22.25 9.14 0.47
CA GLN A 165 -21.93 8.98 1.87
C GLN A 165 -21.54 7.51 2.12
N LYS A 166 -20.31 7.30 2.62
CA LYS A 166 -19.78 5.95 2.86
C LYS A 166 -19.88 5.56 4.32
N GLN A 167 -20.84 4.70 4.65
CA GLN A 167 -21.01 4.16 6.00
C GLN A 167 -20.31 2.80 6.11
N LYS A 168 -19.20 2.76 6.85
CA LYS A 168 -18.46 1.51 7.07
C LYS A 168 -19.15 0.67 8.13
N LEU A 169 -19.37 -0.60 7.84
CA LEU A 169 -19.78 -1.56 8.84
C LEU A 169 -18.62 -1.91 9.78
N ARG A 170 -18.95 -2.27 11.02
CA ARG A 170 -18.01 -2.83 12.00
C ARG A 170 -18.48 -4.24 12.36
N PRO A 171 -17.58 -5.19 12.60
CA PRO A 171 -16.10 -5.08 12.65
C PRO A 171 -15.43 -5.11 11.28
N LYS A 172 -14.12 -4.84 11.21
CA LYS A 172 -13.29 -5.08 10.01
C LYS A 172 -12.40 -6.27 10.29
N ILE A 173 -12.30 -7.19 9.37
CA ILE A 173 -11.40 -8.33 9.55
C ILE A 173 -10.06 -8.03 8.90
N ILE A 174 -8.96 -8.26 9.62
CA ILE A 174 -7.62 -8.24 9.04
C ILE A 174 -7.02 -9.63 9.13
N TYR A 175 -6.61 -10.14 7.97
CA TYR A 175 -5.93 -11.40 7.79
C TYR A 175 -4.41 -11.17 7.75
N PHE A 176 -3.74 -11.69 8.77
CA PHE A 176 -2.29 -11.65 8.91
C PHE A 176 -1.66 -12.98 8.55
N SER A 177 -0.46 -12.89 8.00
CA SER A 177 0.40 -14.03 7.72
C SER A 177 1.76 -13.73 8.31
N GLY A 178 2.27 -14.57 9.22
CA GLY A 178 3.54 -14.34 9.92
C GLY A 178 4.74 -14.16 8.98
N GLU A 179 4.66 -14.71 7.77
CA GLU A 179 5.74 -14.64 6.76
C GLU A 179 5.54 -13.56 5.69
N ALA A 180 4.37 -12.92 5.64
CA ALA A 180 4.07 -12.00 4.54
C ALA A 180 4.41 -10.56 4.93
N GLU A 181 5.06 -9.82 4.02
CA GLU A 181 5.31 -8.38 4.20
C GLU A 181 4.01 -7.55 4.16
N LEU A 182 3.01 -8.02 3.41
CA LEU A 182 1.71 -7.36 3.23
C LEU A 182 0.62 -8.18 3.93
N ASP A 183 -0.25 -7.48 4.63
CA ASP A 183 -1.45 -8.00 5.28
C ASP A 183 -2.67 -7.74 4.38
N ILE A 184 -3.79 -8.41 4.66
CA ILE A 184 -5.04 -8.23 3.91
C ILE A 184 -6.10 -7.71 4.87
N ARG A 185 -6.72 -6.58 4.56
CA ARG A 185 -7.91 -6.09 5.28
C ARG A 185 -9.16 -6.34 4.47
N MET A 186 -10.16 -6.94 5.09
CA MET A 186 -11.52 -7.04 4.60
C MET A 186 -12.37 -5.94 5.20
N SER A 187 -13.16 -5.28 4.36
CA SER A 187 -14.16 -4.30 4.81
C SER A 187 -15.46 -4.44 4.03
N ALA A 188 -16.55 -4.08 4.70
CA ALA A 188 -17.87 -3.91 4.13
C ALA A 188 -18.34 -2.48 4.39
N ALA A 189 -18.98 -1.86 3.40
CA ALA A 189 -19.53 -0.52 3.55
C ALA A 189 -20.80 -0.35 2.70
N HIS A 190 -21.71 0.48 3.20
CA HIS A 190 -22.77 1.06 2.38
C HIS A 190 -22.23 2.30 1.69
N GLU A 191 -22.53 2.44 0.40
CA GLU A 191 -22.33 3.67 -0.35
C GLU A 191 -23.71 4.23 -0.71
N TYR A 192 -24.21 5.17 0.10
CA TYR A 192 -25.45 5.86 -0.20
C TYR A 192 -25.18 6.96 -1.22
N LYS A 193 -25.91 6.96 -2.33
CA LYS A 193 -25.94 8.11 -3.22
C LYS A 193 -26.63 9.26 -2.49
N VAL A 194 -25.99 10.42 -2.49
CA VAL A 194 -26.56 11.65 -1.94
C VAL A 194 -26.60 12.70 -3.04
N GLU A 195 -27.48 13.67 -2.90
CA GLU A 195 -27.51 14.80 -3.83
C GLU A 195 -26.23 15.62 -3.69
N LEU A 196 -25.79 16.23 -4.80
CA LEU A 196 -24.71 17.20 -4.75
C LEU A 196 -25.21 18.42 -3.95
N PRO A 197 -24.45 18.90 -2.96
CA PRO A 197 -24.80 20.14 -2.26
C PRO A 197 -24.96 21.28 -3.28
N GLU A 198 -26.06 22.04 -3.19
CA GLU A 198 -26.41 23.10 -4.16
C GLU A 198 -25.31 24.18 -4.27
N ASP A 199 -24.60 24.47 -3.18
CA ASP A 199 -23.47 25.39 -3.13
C ASP A 199 -22.19 24.69 -2.64
N ILE A 200 -21.82 23.60 -3.31
CA ILE A 200 -20.56 22.89 -3.02
C ILE A 200 -19.32 23.79 -3.17
N SER A 201 -19.42 24.87 -3.95
CA SER A 201 -18.38 25.92 -4.10
C SER A 201 -18.11 26.67 -2.80
N ALA A 202 -19.14 26.96 -2.00
CA ALA A 202 -18.96 27.60 -0.70
C ALA A 202 -18.35 26.67 0.36
N TRP A 203 -18.31 25.35 0.12
CA TRP A 203 -17.89 24.37 1.11
C TRP A 203 -16.40 24.10 1.03
N ARG A 204 -15.68 24.26 2.14
CA ARG A 204 -14.27 23.86 2.20
C ARG A 204 -14.12 22.34 2.25
N ALA A 205 -13.39 21.77 1.29
CA ALA A 205 -13.03 20.36 1.34
C ALA A 205 -11.99 20.07 2.42
N ASP A 206 -12.22 19.01 3.20
CA ASP A 206 -11.29 18.51 4.23
C ASP A 206 -10.03 17.88 3.60
N SER A 207 -10.20 17.26 2.44
CA SER A 207 -9.13 16.55 1.73
C SER A 207 -9.49 16.35 0.27
N ALA A 208 -8.49 16.37 -0.60
CA ALA A 208 -8.62 15.98 -2.00
C ALA A 208 -7.65 14.84 -2.34
N ARG A 209 -8.07 13.95 -3.23
CA ARG A 209 -7.24 12.86 -3.74
C ARG A 209 -7.46 12.70 -5.21
N VAL A 210 -6.39 12.74 -5.99
CA VAL A 210 -6.43 12.37 -7.41
C VAL A 210 -6.06 10.89 -7.52
N LYS A 211 -6.88 10.14 -8.26
CA LYS A 211 -6.79 8.70 -8.40
C LYS A 211 -6.64 8.31 -9.86
N ASN A 212 -5.53 7.69 -10.20
CA ASN A 212 -5.32 7.01 -11.47
C ASN A 212 -5.53 5.51 -11.23
N ARG A 213 -6.72 5.02 -11.55
CA ARG A 213 -7.18 3.65 -11.25
C ARG A 213 -7.16 2.79 -12.51
N MET A 214 -6.53 1.63 -12.41
CA MET A 214 -6.58 0.57 -13.40
C MET A 214 -7.43 -0.57 -12.83
N SER A 215 -8.55 -0.82 -13.48
CA SER A 215 -9.57 -1.78 -13.08
C SER A 215 -9.54 -3.00 -13.98
N TYR A 216 -9.47 -4.17 -13.37
CA TYR A 216 -9.44 -5.46 -14.02
C TYR A 216 -10.63 -6.28 -13.54
N ARG A 217 -11.66 -6.37 -14.37
CA ARG A 217 -12.91 -7.04 -14.03
C ARG A 217 -12.88 -8.49 -14.49
N PHE A 218 -13.21 -9.37 -13.56
CA PHE A 218 -13.53 -10.78 -13.76
C PHE A 218 -15.05 -10.95 -13.57
N ASP A 219 -15.58 -12.13 -13.88
CA ASP A 219 -17.03 -12.41 -13.77
C ASP A 219 -17.60 -12.10 -12.38
N LEU A 220 -16.83 -12.37 -11.32
CA LEU A 220 -17.31 -12.33 -9.93
C LEU A 220 -16.72 -11.20 -9.08
N PHE A 221 -15.60 -10.63 -9.50
CA PHE A 221 -14.86 -9.64 -8.72
C PHE A 221 -14.09 -8.68 -9.63
N GLN A 222 -13.74 -7.53 -9.09
CA GLN A 222 -12.90 -6.52 -9.72
C GLN A 222 -11.62 -6.36 -8.93
N VAL A 223 -10.48 -6.27 -9.62
CA VAL A 223 -9.19 -5.91 -9.03
C VAL A 223 -8.84 -4.51 -9.49
N ASP A 224 -8.73 -3.59 -8.53
CA ASP A 224 -8.28 -2.23 -8.82
C ASP A 224 -6.88 -2.02 -8.24
N ILE A 225 -6.00 -1.50 -9.08
CA ILE A 225 -4.70 -0.97 -8.66
C ILE A 225 -4.72 0.53 -8.92
N THR A 226 -4.50 1.31 -7.85
CA THR A 226 -4.72 2.75 -7.88
C THR A 226 -3.46 3.48 -7.44
N GLU A 227 -3.00 4.42 -8.26
CA GLU A 227 -2.06 5.46 -7.83
C GLU A 227 -2.89 6.63 -7.28
N VAL A 228 -2.61 7.02 -6.04
CA VAL A 228 -3.35 8.06 -5.31
C VAL A 228 -2.38 9.18 -4.93
N CYS A 229 -2.67 10.39 -5.38
CA CYS A 229 -2.02 11.61 -4.94
C CYS A 229 -2.92 12.34 -3.94
N GLY A 230 -2.49 12.36 -2.68
CA GLY A 230 -3.22 13.03 -1.61
C GLY A 230 -2.82 14.50 -1.46
N TYR A 231 -3.82 15.35 -1.29
CA TYR A 231 -3.67 16.76 -0.96
C TYR A 231 -4.41 17.05 0.34
N LYS A 232 -3.70 17.65 1.29
CA LYS A 232 -4.26 18.12 2.56
C LYS A 232 -4.36 19.63 2.52
N ASP A 233 -5.36 20.16 3.22
CA ASP A 233 -5.53 21.60 3.46
C ASP A 233 -5.67 22.46 2.19
N MET A 234 -6.10 21.89 1.06
CA MET A 234 -6.45 22.66 -0.14
C MET A 234 -7.85 23.24 -0.05
N THR A 235 -8.03 24.47 -0.52
CA THR A 235 -9.37 25.07 -0.73
C THR A 235 -10.03 24.48 -1.97
N PRO A 236 -11.37 24.57 -2.11
CA PRO A 236 -12.08 24.14 -3.32
C PRO A 236 -11.49 24.77 -4.59
N ASP A 237 -11.28 26.09 -4.60
CA ASP A 237 -10.67 26.81 -5.72
C ASP A 237 -9.27 26.28 -6.05
N GLN A 238 -8.50 25.89 -5.02
CA GLN A 238 -7.19 25.31 -5.22
C GLN A 238 -7.27 23.96 -5.92
N VAL A 239 -8.22 23.15 -5.53
CA VAL A 239 -8.45 21.84 -6.14
C VAL A 239 -9.02 21.98 -7.54
N GLU A 240 -9.97 22.90 -7.76
CA GLU A 240 -10.59 23.16 -9.06
C GLU A 240 -9.56 23.70 -10.06
N SER A 241 -8.72 24.65 -9.65
CA SER A 241 -7.63 25.15 -10.49
C SER A 241 -6.62 24.06 -10.83
N LEU A 242 -6.29 23.16 -9.87
CA LEU A 242 -5.42 22.01 -10.12
C LEU A 242 -6.03 21.11 -11.20
N VAL A 243 -7.33 20.84 -11.10
CA VAL A 243 -8.08 20.06 -12.08
C VAL A 243 -8.18 20.76 -13.43
N ALA A 244 -8.36 22.07 -13.45
CA ALA A 244 -8.49 22.88 -14.65
C ALA A 244 -7.15 23.09 -15.37
N HIS A 245 -6.03 22.96 -14.65
CA HIS A 245 -4.70 23.20 -15.18
C HIS A 245 -4.43 22.32 -16.41
N LYS A 246 -4.15 22.96 -17.55
CA LYS A 246 -4.03 22.29 -18.85
C LYS A 246 -2.93 21.24 -18.85
N ASP A 247 -1.80 21.51 -18.20
CA ASP A 247 -0.66 20.57 -18.15
C ASP A 247 -0.95 19.35 -17.28
N PHE A 248 -1.71 19.53 -16.20
CA PHE A 248 -2.19 18.44 -15.37
C PHE A 248 -3.09 17.53 -16.21
N ARG A 249 -4.12 18.09 -16.87
CA ARG A 249 -4.99 17.34 -17.79
C ARG A 249 -4.25 16.73 -18.98
N LYS A 250 -3.23 17.41 -19.51
CA LYS A 250 -2.45 16.94 -20.68
C LYS A 250 -1.61 15.74 -20.30
N GLY A 251 -0.76 15.84 -19.29
CA GLY A 251 0.08 14.71 -18.93
C GLY A 251 -0.74 13.52 -18.42
N LEU A 252 -1.88 13.75 -17.77
CA LEU A 252 -2.82 12.70 -17.40
C LEU A 252 -3.46 11.98 -18.61
N ARG A 253 -3.74 12.69 -19.69
CA ARG A 253 -4.18 12.11 -20.97
C ARG A 253 -3.08 11.31 -21.64
N GLU A 254 -1.86 11.82 -21.60
CA GLU A 254 -0.65 11.16 -22.11
C GLU A 254 -0.19 9.97 -21.24
N GLY A 255 -0.92 9.70 -20.16
CA GLY A 255 -0.69 8.54 -19.30
C GLY A 255 0.49 8.70 -18.33
N ALA A 256 0.98 9.92 -18.15
CA ALA A 256 1.97 10.23 -17.12
C ALA A 256 1.42 9.84 -15.74
N PRO A 257 2.29 9.32 -14.84
CA PRO A 257 1.89 9.04 -13.48
C PRO A 257 1.46 10.35 -12.81
N VAL A 258 0.50 10.27 -11.89
CA VAL A 258 0.03 11.46 -11.16
C VAL A 258 1.19 12.07 -10.34
N SER A 259 2.15 11.23 -9.94
CA SER A 259 3.41 11.66 -9.32
C SER A 259 4.27 12.61 -10.17
N ALA A 260 4.06 12.68 -11.49
CA ALA A 260 4.79 13.59 -12.36
C ALA A 260 4.37 15.05 -12.19
N PHE A 261 3.24 15.32 -11.53
CA PHE A 261 2.69 16.66 -11.32
C PHE A 261 2.90 17.11 -9.87
N SER A 262 4.15 17.42 -9.53
CA SER A 262 4.47 18.18 -8.32
C SER A 262 4.62 19.65 -8.70
N TYR A 263 3.69 20.49 -8.27
CA TYR A 263 3.85 21.95 -8.35
C TYR A 263 4.37 22.44 -6.99
N SER A 264 5.37 23.30 -6.97
CA SER A 264 5.70 24.03 -5.75
C SER A 264 4.62 25.07 -5.45
N LYS A 265 4.42 25.39 -4.16
CA LYS A 265 3.42 26.38 -3.71
C LYS A 265 3.61 27.74 -4.40
N GLN A 266 4.86 28.08 -4.71
CA GLN A 266 5.29 29.29 -5.43
C GLN A 266 4.89 29.28 -6.92
N GLU A 267 5.06 28.15 -7.62
CA GLU A 267 4.61 27.95 -9.01
C GLU A 267 3.09 27.88 -9.14
N TRP A 268 2.40 27.66 -8.01
CA TRP A 268 0.96 27.60 -7.92
C TRP A 268 0.34 28.99 -7.69
N GLN A 269 1.02 29.86 -6.94
CA GLN A 269 0.57 31.24 -6.68
C GLN A 269 1.03 32.25 -7.74
N LYS A 270 1.95 31.87 -8.63
CA LYS A 270 2.53 32.74 -9.65
C LYS A 270 2.53 31.97 -10.97
N GLY A 271 1.85 32.50 -11.97
CA GLY A 271 1.61 31.84 -13.26
C GLY A 271 2.79 31.05 -13.88
N VAL A 272 2.39 30.01 -14.60
CA VAL A 272 3.09 29.21 -15.62
C VAL A 272 4.62 29.15 -15.55
N VAL A 273 5.12 28.00 -15.08
CA VAL A 273 6.52 27.58 -15.26
C VAL A 273 6.75 27.16 -16.70
N LYS A 274 7.53 27.93 -17.46
CA LYS A 274 7.76 27.65 -18.88
C LYS A 274 8.95 26.74 -19.17
N GLN A 275 9.98 26.66 -18.30
CA GLN A 275 11.18 25.89 -18.64
C GLN A 275 12.09 25.56 -17.44
N ILE A 276 12.54 24.30 -17.37
CA ILE A 276 13.61 23.86 -16.47
C ILE A 276 14.84 23.49 -17.32
N ARG A 277 15.98 24.17 -17.12
CA ARG A 277 17.26 23.84 -17.77
C ARG A 277 18.41 23.88 -16.75
N GLY A 278 18.93 22.71 -16.37
CA GLY A 278 20.11 22.62 -15.51
C GLY A 278 19.83 23.05 -14.07
N LYS A 279 20.67 23.92 -13.50
CA LYS A 279 20.59 24.38 -12.10
C LYS A 279 19.72 25.64 -11.90
N ASP A 280 19.18 26.20 -12.98
CA ASP A 280 18.41 27.45 -12.94
C ASP A 280 16.95 27.20 -13.34
N ILE A 281 16.03 27.84 -12.63
CA ILE A 281 14.59 27.83 -12.91
C ILE A 281 14.22 29.23 -13.43
N ARG A 282 13.59 29.29 -14.60
CA ARG A 282 13.04 30.54 -15.14
C ARG A 282 11.53 30.56 -14.93
N ILE A 283 11.06 31.58 -14.21
CA ILE A 283 9.64 31.83 -13.94
C ILE A 283 9.28 33.13 -14.64
N GLU A 284 8.23 33.11 -15.44
CA GLU A 284 7.68 34.29 -16.11
C GLU A 284 6.33 34.59 -15.47
N LEU A 285 6.20 35.76 -14.85
CA LEU A 285 4.97 36.15 -14.16
C LEU A 285 3.98 36.69 -15.18
N GLU A 286 2.85 35.97 -15.38
CA GLU A 286 1.85 36.33 -16.39
C GLU A 286 1.27 37.73 -16.19
N GLU A 287 1.11 38.19 -14.95
CA GLU A 287 0.53 39.51 -14.65
C GLU A 287 1.46 40.68 -14.97
N THR A 288 2.78 40.47 -15.06
CA THR A 288 3.75 41.56 -15.23
C THR A 288 4.65 41.40 -16.45
N GLY A 289 4.62 40.25 -17.12
CA GLY A 289 5.53 39.90 -18.21
C GLY A 289 7.01 39.81 -17.78
N GLN A 290 7.30 39.90 -16.47
CA GLN A 290 8.66 39.84 -15.98
C GLN A 290 9.16 38.40 -15.92
N THR A 291 10.29 38.14 -16.58
CA THR A 291 11.02 36.89 -16.47
C THR A 291 12.04 36.99 -15.34
N LYS A 292 11.92 36.17 -14.30
CA LYS A 292 12.91 36.05 -13.22
C LYS A 292 13.63 34.71 -13.35
N THR A 293 14.95 34.76 -13.40
CA THR A 293 15.80 33.56 -13.35
C THR A 293 16.23 33.34 -11.90
N LEU A 294 15.84 32.22 -11.30
CA LEU A 294 16.21 31.83 -9.95
C LEU A 294 17.28 30.74 -10.01
N ARG A 295 18.38 30.95 -9.28
CA ARG A 295 19.34 29.89 -8.97
C ARG A 295 18.77 29.00 -7.86
N ARG A 296 18.92 27.68 -7.99
CA ARG A 296 18.41 26.68 -7.03
C ARG A 296 18.92 26.87 -5.59
N ASP A 297 20.03 27.58 -5.46
CA ASP A 297 20.79 27.91 -4.26
C ASP A 297 20.53 29.35 -3.76
N SER A 298 19.50 30.04 -4.27
CA SER A 298 19.15 31.39 -3.84
C SER A 298 18.51 31.39 -2.44
N PRO A 299 18.97 32.26 -1.50
CA PRO A 299 18.38 32.39 -0.16
C PRO A 299 16.94 32.93 -0.16
N PHE A 300 16.42 33.41 -1.30
CA PHE A 300 14.99 33.69 -1.46
C PHE A 300 14.09 32.44 -1.39
N LEU A 301 14.67 31.24 -1.54
CA LEU A 301 14.00 29.94 -1.34
C LEU A 301 14.07 29.45 0.12
N GLU A 302 14.76 30.17 1.02
CA GLU A 302 14.96 29.74 2.42
C GLU A 302 13.84 30.19 3.38
N HIS A 303 12.94 31.08 2.96
CA HIS A 303 11.63 31.14 3.60
C HIS A 303 10.90 29.85 3.25
N LYS A 304 10.83 28.92 4.22
CA LYS A 304 10.14 27.64 4.18
C LYS A 304 8.67 27.82 3.79
N GLU A 305 8.43 28.06 2.51
CA GLU A 305 7.16 27.84 1.87
C GLU A 305 6.93 26.34 1.92
N HIS A 306 5.86 25.94 2.60
CA HIS A 306 5.38 24.57 2.58
C HIS A 306 5.06 24.18 1.14
N THR A 307 6.04 23.65 0.41
CA THR A 307 5.81 22.90 -0.81
C THR A 307 4.89 21.77 -0.43
N ILE A 308 3.61 21.87 -0.80
CA ILE A 308 2.64 20.79 -0.64
C ILE A 308 3.00 19.77 -1.71
N LEU A 309 4.06 18.99 -1.46
CA LEU A 309 4.37 17.86 -2.32
C LEU A 309 3.25 16.82 -2.12
N PRO A 310 2.52 16.45 -3.18
CA PRO A 310 1.48 15.44 -3.04
C PRO A 310 2.10 14.14 -2.56
N GLU A 311 1.52 13.54 -1.52
CA GLU A 311 1.90 12.20 -1.08
C GLU A 311 1.38 11.21 -2.14
N VAL A 312 2.30 10.64 -2.92
CA VAL A 312 1.99 9.61 -3.91
C VAL A 312 1.99 8.25 -3.20
N THR A 313 0.86 7.58 -3.25
CA THR A 313 0.65 6.28 -2.63
C THR A 313 0.06 5.31 -3.65
N TYR A 314 0.26 4.03 -3.43
CA TYR A 314 -0.26 2.98 -4.30
C TYR A 314 -1.17 2.09 -3.47
N GLU A 315 -2.37 1.83 -3.96
CA GLU A 315 -3.39 1.02 -3.30
C GLU A 315 -3.77 -0.16 -4.21
N VAL A 316 -4.12 -1.29 -3.60
CA VAL A 316 -4.60 -2.49 -4.31
C VAL A 316 -5.84 -2.99 -3.58
N GLU A 317 -6.94 -3.07 -4.31
CA GLU A 317 -8.24 -3.52 -3.81
C GLU A 317 -8.81 -4.63 -4.70
N VAL A 318 -9.51 -5.58 -4.07
CA VAL A 318 -10.30 -6.60 -4.75
C VAL A 318 -11.73 -6.50 -4.25
N GLU A 319 -12.63 -6.05 -5.11
CA GLU A 319 -14.04 -5.85 -4.82
C GLU A 319 -14.85 -7.07 -5.27
N LEU A 320 -15.76 -7.55 -4.44
CA LEU A 320 -16.81 -8.47 -4.91
C LEU A 320 -17.87 -7.66 -5.63
N LEU A 321 -18.18 -8.08 -6.87
CA LEU A 321 -19.20 -7.38 -7.64
C LEU A 321 -20.58 -7.52 -6.97
N PRO A 322 -21.48 -6.53 -7.14
CA PRO A 322 -22.85 -6.67 -6.69
C PRO A 322 -23.50 -7.95 -7.23
N ASP A 323 -24.45 -8.49 -6.48
CA ASP A 323 -25.32 -9.62 -6.85
C ASP A 323 -24.67 -11.00 -6.92
N VAL A 324 -23.35 -11.11 -6.97
CA VAL A 324 -22.62 -12.39 -7.01
C VAL A 324 -22.85 -13.24 -5.76
N LEU A 325 -23.21 -12.60 -4.65
CA LEU A 325 -23.49 -13.26 -3.37
C LEU A 325 -24.97 -13.58 -3.18
N ARG A 326 -25.88 -13.24 -4.11
CA ARG A 326 -27.32 -13.54 -3.94
C ARG A 326 -27.60 -15.05 -3.85
N PRO A 327 -27.10 -15.90 -4.78
CA PRO A 327 -27.40 -17.33 -4.73
C PRO A 327 -26.65 -17.99 -3.57
N ALA A 328 -27.38 -18.40 -2.54
CA ALA A 328 -26.83 -18.94 -1.29
C ALA A 328 -25.92 -20.16 -1.53
N GLU A 329 -26.30 -20.99 -2.50
CA GLU A 329 -25.60 -22.21 -2.89
C GLU A 329 -24.22 -21.96 -3.50
N LYS A 330 -23.99 -20.79 -4.12
CA LYS A 330 -22.70 -20.42 -4.72
C LYS A 330 -21.83 -19.53 -3.84
N ARG A 331 -22.38 -18.92 -2.77
CA ARG A 331 -21.66 -17.95 -1.91
C ARG A 331 -20.30 -18.45 -1.47
N LYS A 332 -20.25 -19.67 -0.92
CA LYS A 332 -19.01 -20.25 -0.40
C LYS A 332 -17.94 -20.36 -1.48
N GLU A 333 -18.31 -20.76 -2.69
CA GLU A 333 -17.38 -20.88 -3.82
C GLU A 333 -16.91 -19.51 -4.32
N VAL A 334 -17.80 -18.53 -4.42
CA VAL A 334 -17.46 -17.16 -4.83
C VAL A 334 -16.48 -16.54 -3.82
N ILE A 335 -16.76 -16.66 -2.51
CA ILE A 335 -15.90 -16.17 -1.43
C ILE A 335 -14.54 -16.86 -1.46
N GLN A 336 -14.53 -18.17 -1.74
CA GLN A 336 -13.31 -18.96 -1.89
C GLN A 336 -12.44 -18.39 -3.00
N GLN A 337 -13.02 -18.14 -4.18
CA GLN A 337 -12.31 -17.58 -5.34
C GLN A 337 -11.80 -16.17 -5.05
N TRP A 338 -12.62 -15.32 -4.41
CA TRP A 338 -12.26 -13.95 -4.01
C TRP A 338 -11.07 -13.89 -3.04
N MET A 339 -11.07 -14.76 -2.03
CA MET A 339 -9.92 -14.86 -1.12
C MET A 339 -8.70 -15.42 -1.85
N GLU A 340 -8.87 -16.43 -2.69
CA GLU A 340 -7.76 -17.05 -3.42
C GLU A 340 -7.08 -16.07 -4.39
N ILE A 341 -7.83 -15.25 -5.13
CA ILE A 341 -7.24 -14.22 -5.98
C ILE A 341 -6.44 -13.24 -5.13
N MET A 342 -6.95 -12.79 -3.99
CA MET A 342 -6.24 -11.85 -3.12
C MET A 342 -4.92 -12.43 -2.59
N PHE A 343 -4.90 -13.71 -2.18
CA PHE A 343 -3.65 -14.37 -1.79
C PHE A 343 -2.66 -14.51 -2.95
N ARG A 344 -3.16 -14.76 -4.17
CA ARG A 344 -2.32 -14.83 -5.37
C ARG A 344 -1.72 -13.46 -5.69
N LEU A 345 -2.51 -12.39 -5.62
CA LEU A 345 -2.05 -11.01 -5.84
C LEU A 345 -1.01 -10.61 -4.79
N ARG A 346 -1.23 -10.92 -3.51
CA ARG A 346 -0.24 -10.70 -2.45
C ARG A 346 1.12 -11.36 -2.78
N LYS A 347 1.12 -12.61 -3.24
CA LYS A 347 2.35 -13.31 -3.65
C LYS A 347 3.03 -12.64 -4.85
N ILE A 348 2.25 -12.14 -5.82
CA ILE A 348 2.78 -11.40 -6.97
C ILE A 348 3.41 -10.08 -6.53
N ALA A 349 2.73 -9.34 -5.66
CA ALA A 349 3.19 -8.07 -5.10
C ALA A 349 4.56 -8.20 -4.41
N GLN A 350 4.78 -9.30 -3.68
CA GLN A 350 6.00 -9.59 -2.93
C GLN A 350 7.14 -10.18 -3.75
N ARG A 351 6.97 -10.36 -5.07
CA ARG A 351 8.06 -10.85 -5.91
C ARG A 351 9.21 -9.84 -5.92
N PRO A 352 10.47 -10.27 -5.75
CA PRO A 352 11.59 -9.39 -5.97
C PRO A 352 11.54 -8.84 -7.39
N SER A 353 11.82 -7.54 -7.55
CA SER A 353 11.85 -6.92 -8.88
C SER A 353 12.79 -7.70 -9.79
N ARG A 354 12.33 -8.06 -11.00
CA ARG A 354 13.15 -8.79 -12.00
C ARG A 354 14.49 -8.08 -12.26
N HIS A 355 14.53 -6.76 -12.10
CA HIS A 355 15.75 -5.96 -12.23
C HIS A 355 16.80 -6.30 -11.15
N HIS A 356 16.37 -6.53 -9.91
CA HIS A 356 17.27 -6.98 -8.83
C HIS A 356 17.77 -8.40 -9.09
N HIS A 357 16.92 -9.26 -9.67
CA HIS A 357 17.35 -10.61 -10.02
C HIS A 357 18.45 -10.59 -11.10
N HIS A 358 18.28 -9.79 -12.15
CA HIS A 358 19.30 -9.67 -13.19
C HIS A 358 20.62 -9.05 -12.67
N GLN A 359 20.56 -8.07 -11.77
CA GLN A 359 21.77 -7.53 -11.13
C GLN A 359 22.45 -8.54 -10.20
N TYR A 360 21.69 -9.28 -9.40
CA TYR A 360 22.23 -10.35 -8.56
C TYR A 360 22.91 -11.44 -9.40
N TYR A 361 22.30 -11.86 -10.51
CA TYR A 361 22.93 -12.80 -11.45
C TYR A 361 24.19 -12.22 -12.09
N LYS A 362 24.16 -10.95 -12.54
CA LYS A 362 25.36 -10.28 -13.08
C LYS A 362 26.48 -10.23 -12.05
N GLN A 363 26.19 -9.92 -10.79
CA GLN A 363 27.18 -9.84 -9.71
C GLN A 363 27.74 -11.23 -9.35
N LYS A 364 26.87 -12.24 -9.28
CA LYS A 364 27.26 -13.64 -9.05
C LYS A 364 28.14 -14.19 -10.19
N HIS A 365 27.85 -13.84 -11.44
CA HIS A 365 28.67 -14.24 -12.58
C HIS A 365 29.98 -13.44 -12.70
N ARG A 366 30.02 -12.18 -12.26
CA ARG A 366 31.25 -11.38 -12.21
C ARG A 366 32.27 -12.00 -11.24
N HIS A 367 31.82 -12.45 -10.07
CA HIS A 367 32.68 -13.14 -9.10
C HIS A 367 33.07 -14.57 -9.51
N GLN A 368 32.30 -15.22 -10.39
CA GLN A 368 32.70 -16.52 -10.96
C GLN A 368 33.68 -16.38 -12.14
N GLY A 369 33.65 -15.25 -12.86
CA GLY A 369 34.61 -14.95 -13.93
C GLY A 369 36.02 -14.64 -13.39
N GLU A 370 36.12 -13.95 -12.26
CA GLU A 370 37.42 -13.58 -11.65
C GLU A 370 38.17 -14.77 -11.01
N ARG A 371 37.51 -15.92 -10.79
CA ARG A 371 38.17 -17.15 -10.29
C ARG A 371 38.75 -18.04 -11.38
N ARG A 372 38.62 -17.70 -12.67
CA ARG A 372 39.12 -18.52 -13.80
C ARG A 372 40.34 -17.94 -14.52
N SER A 373 40.92 -16.85 -14.02
CA SER A 373 42.09 -16.20 -14.64
C SER A 373 43.38 -16.28 -13.79
N ALA A 374 43.51 -17.27 -12.91
CA ALA A 374 44.82 -17.66 -12.39
C ALA A 374 45.47 -18.64 -13.39
N PRO A 375 46.65 -18.33 -13.96
CA PRO A 375 47.37 -19.28 -14.81
C PRO A 375 47.77 -20.51 -13.98
N PRO A 376 47.75 -21.72 -14.55
CA PRO A 376 48.25 -22.89 -13.86
C PRO A 376 49.76 -22.75 -13.67
N HIS A 377 50.20 -22.55 -12.42
CA HIS A 377 51.60 -22.77 -12.08
C HIS A 377 51.92 -24.26 -12.25
N HIS A 378 52.72 -24.58 -13.25
CA HIS A 378 53.39 -25.88 -13.38
C HIS A 378 54.20 -26.16 -12.11
N MET A 379 53.75 -27.10 -11.29
CA MET A 379 54.62 -27.77 -10.32
C MET A 379 55.27 -28.98 -11.00
N GLN A 380 56.58 -28.89 -11.22
CA GLN A 380 57.42 -30.03 -11.55
C GLN A 380 57.48 -30.99 -10.36
N HIS A 381 57.17 -32.26 -10.61
CA HIS A 381 57.39 -33.35 -9.69
C HIS A 381 58.89 -33.62 -9.55
N HIS A 382 59.43 -33.49 -8.34
CA HIS A 382 60.66 -34.19 -7.96
C HIS A 382 60.33 -35.28 -6.94
N VAL A 383 60.58 -36.51 -7.38
CA VAL A 383 60.56 -37.75 -6.59
C VAL A 383 61.82 -37.79 -5.75
N GLN A 384 61.70 -37.98 -4.43
CA GLN A 384 62.74 -38.59 -3.60
C GLN A 384 62.12 -39.39 -2.45
N GLN A 385 62.82 -40.48 -2.14
CA GLN A 385 62.41 -41.70 -1.44
C GLN A 385 62.50 -41.61 0.11
N PRO A 386 62.11 -42.67 0.86
CA PRO A 386 61.62 -42.57 2.23
C PRO A 386 62.71 -42.75 3.29
N GLY A 387 62.51 -42.14 4.46
CA GLY A 387 63.37 -42.37 5.61
C GLY A 387 62.85 -41.75 6.91
N GLU A 388 62.65 -42.64 7.88
CA GLU A 388 62.90 -42.44 9.32
C GLU A 388 61.83 -41.83 10.25
N LYS A 389 61.53 -42.70 11.23
CA LYS A 389 60.86 -42.49 12.52
C LYS A 389 61.49 -41.36 13.34
N ARG A 390 60.68 -40.61 14.09
CA ARG A 390 60.89 -40.23 15.52
C ARG A 390 59.70 -39.38 16.01
N LYS A 391 58.94 -39.91 16.98
CA LYS A 391 58.91 -39.52 18.40
C LYS A 391 58.40 -38.10 18.67
N HIS A 392 57.17 -38.02 19.19
CA HIS A 392 56.64 -36.89 19.95
C HIS A 392 57.52 -36.58 21.18
N PRO A 393 57.56 -35.31 21.58
CA PRO A 393 57.24 -35.01 22.96
C PRO A 393 56.27 -33.83 23.13
N SER A 394 55.45 -33.97 24.17
CA SER A 394 54.60 -32.99 24.82
C SER A 394 55.41 -32.04 25.72
N VAL A 395 55.21 -30.72 25.62
CA VAL A 395 55.35 -29.66 26.65
C VAL A 395 54.56 -28.47 26.06
N GLY A 396 53.57 -27.83 26.68
CA GLY A 396 53.50 -27.21 28.00
C GLY A 396 53.64 -25.69 27.82
N GLY A 397 52.64 -24.89 28.21
CA GLY A 397 52.73 -23.43 28.09
C GLY A 397 51.52 -22.68 28.66
N LYS A 398 51.74 -22.00 29.78
CA LYS A 398 50.81 -21.13 30.54
C LYS A 398 50.72 -19.72 29.94
N GLY A 399 49.61 -19.03 30.24
CA GLY A 399 49.43 -17.57 30.22
C GLY A 399 47.91 -17.30 30.38
N LYS A 400 47.32 -16.82 31.49
CA LYS A 400 47.51 -15.58 32.28
C LYS A 400 47.49 -14.31 31.43
N ASP A 401 46.43 -13.51 31.65
CA ASP A 401 46.39 -12.05 31.87
C ASP A 401 45.01 -11.53 31.41
N GLU A 402 44.11 -11.18 32.33
CA GLU A 402 43.93 -9.90 33.05
C GLU A 402 42.80 -9.06 32.42
N ALA A 403 41.84 -8.74 33.28
CA ALA A 403 40.67 -7.92 33.01
C ALA A 403 41.06 -6.44 33.07
N ASN A 404 40.45 -5.61 32.23
CA ASN A 404 40.42 -4.16 32.46
C ASN A 404 39.04 -3.60 32.10
N ASP A 405 38.33 -3.19 33.14
CA ASP A 405 37.12 -2.39 33.14
C ASP A 405 37.46 -0.92 32.84
N GLN A 406 36.79 -0.30 31.87
CA GLN A 406 36.67 1.16 31.81
C GLN A 406 35.27 1.59 31.35
N GLN A 407 34.52 2.17 32.30
CA GLN A 407 33.31 2.96 32.08
C GLN A 407 33.65 4.33 31.46
N PRO A 408 32.77 4.92 30.64
CA PRO A 408 32.80 6.35 30.35
C PRO A 408 31.79 7.15 31.21
N PRO A 409 32.05 8.45 31.44
CA PRO A 409 31.47 9.22 32.54
C PRO A 409 30.12 9.92 32.23
N GLU A 410 29.39 10.14 33.32
CA GLU A 410 28.18 10.95 33.43
C GLU A 410 28.40 12.42 33.02
N LYS A 411 27.42 12.99 32.30
CA LYS A 411 27.29 14.44 32.14
C LYS A 411 26.04 14.93 32.88
N LYS A 412 26.30 15.78 33.88
CA LYS A 412 25.33 16.60 34.61
C LYS A 412 24.80 17.71 33.69
N HIS A 413 23.49 17.91 33.68
CA HIS A 413 22.85 19.13 33.20
C HIS A 413 22.33 19.93 34.39
N HIS A 414 22.72 21.21 34.44
CA HIS A 414 22.21 22.21 35.36
C HIS A 414 20.94 22.88 34.82
N ASN A 415 20.13 23.30 35.80
CA ASN A 415 18.95 24.14 35.68
C ASN A 415 19.24 25.49 35.02
N GLY A 416 18.23 26.02 34.35
CA GLY A 416 18.14 27.42 33.95
C GLY A 416 16.71 27.78 33.56
N SER A 417 16.00 28.37 34.51
CA SER A 417 14.71 29.04 34.38
C SER A 417 14.88 30.46 33.86
N SER A 418 14.03 30.88 32.90
CA SER A 418 13.32 32.17 32.81
C SER A 418 12.40 32.13 31.60
#